data_AF-E6QNM0-F1
#
_entry.id   AF-E6QNM0-F1
#
_cell.length_a   1.000
_cell.length_b   1.000
_cell.length_c   1.000
_cell.angle_alpha   90.00
_cell.angle_beta   90.00
_cell.angle_gamma   90.00
#
_symmetry.space_group_name_H-M   'P 1'
#
loop_
_entity.id
_entity.type
_entity.pdbx_description
1 polymer ?
#
loop_
_entity_poly.entity_id
_entity_poly.type
_entity_poly.pdbx_seq_one_letter_code
_entity_poly.pdbx_strand_id
1 'polypeptide(L)'
;MHTGLQSGARIDIGSLPNQRRMSSAKRVMKASQTGNLIKRLHRMVERKSNPDDFFGPLGNLLNGIQHKGAFLTGGPFFRARQMPTSLFTHVNELKYPPKEITPKGRLNREGSPILYAAFSPAAALVEVSAKVDQIVAIAVIEELPGHADLVQFFPIGMPLTSPYATPIRDSRDKLVHSYLNGEMTKRVDKGREHQYNSTIAIADNFLGKPVLRPREGIHLAPGLIYPSVQAGLPFDENSYNVAMKPEVFDAHYRIVEVQAYHCLSLNEIHPINRATVNPDGSLQWEDKT
;
A
#
# COMPACT_ATOMS: atom_id res chain seq x y z
N MET A 1 -15.55 13.27 -28.95
CA MET A 1 -14.15 13.65 -28.69
C MET A 1 -13.43 12.45 -28.10
N HIS A 2 -12.61 11.76 -28.90
CA HIS A 2 -11.83 10.61 -28.44
C HIS A 2 -10.60 11.09 -27.69
N THR A 3 -10.62 11.03 -26.36
CA THR A 3 -9.43 11.21 -25.53
C THR A 3 -8.47 10.05 -25.79
N GLY A 4 -7.33 10.34 -26.40
CA GLY A 4 -6.27 9.37 -26.65
C GLY A 4 -5.89 8.66 -25.34
N LEU A 5 -6.05 7.33 -25.32
CA LEU A 5 -5.56 6.46 -24.26
C LEU A 5 -4.03 6.63 -24.17
N GLN A 6 -3.56 7.43 -23.21
CA GLN A 6 -2.15 7.46 -22.84
C GLN A 6 -1.74 6.04 -22.44
N SER A 7 -0.79 5.47 -23.19
CA SER A 7 -0.29 4.12 -23.00
C SER A 7 0.31 3.97 -21.59
N GLY A 8 -0.40 3.26 -20.72
CA GLY A 8 0.15 2.82 -19.44
C GLY A 8 1.39 1.95 -19.64
N ALA A 9 2.26 1.88 -18.63
CA ALA A 9 3.38 0.94 -18.62
C ALA A 9 2.87 -0.49 -18.90
N ARG A 10 3.69 -1.33 -19.56
CA ARG A 10 3.47 -2.78 -19.62
C ARG A 10 4.50 -3.41 -18.68
N ILE A 11 4.05 -4.05 -17.60
CA ILE A 11 4.91 -4.87 -16.74
C ILE A 11 4.77 -6.31 -17.21
N ASP A 12 5.91 -6.94 -17.50
CA ASP A 12 5.98 -8.35 -17.86
C ASP A 12 5.99 -9.20 -16.60
N ILE A 13 5.03 -10.13 -16.50
CA ILE A 13 4.76 -10.96 -15.31
C ILE A 13 5.22 -12.41 -15.48
N GLY A 14 5.88 -12.77 -16.59
CA GLY A 14 6.38 -14.12 -16.73
C GLY A 14 6.29 -14.66 -18.15
N SER A 15 7.34 -14.42 -18.91
CA SER A 15 8.21 -15.45 -19.48
C SER A 15 9.47 -14.71 -19.90
N LEU A 16 10.66 -15.16 -19.47
CA LEU A 16 11.91 -14.49 -19.84
C LEU A 16 11.99 -14.44 -21.37
N PRO A 17 11.85 -13.27 -22.03
CA PRO A 17 12.23 -13.19 -23.43
C PRO A 17 13.70 -13.56 -23.44
N ASN A 18 14.12 -14.38 -24.39
CA ASN A 18 15.50 -14.74 -24.61
C ASN A 18 16.30 -13.43 -24.75
N GLN A 19 16.85 -12.92 -23.65
CA GLN A 19 17.42 -11.59 -23.60
C GLN A 19 18.73 -11.66 -24.35
N ARG A 20 18.68 -11.38 -25.66
CA ARG A 20 19.87 -11.04 -26.43
C ARG A 20 20.65 -10.03 -25.61
N ARG A 21 21.83 -10.44 -25.12
CA ARG A 21 22.69 -9.65 -24.25
C ARG A 21 22.82 -8.25 -24.83
N MET A 22 22.20 -7.26 -24.17
CA MET A 22 22.39 -5.87 -24.54
C MET A 22 23.87 -5.52 -24.38
N SER A 23 24.44 -4.78 -25.34
CA SER A 23 25.81 -4.29 -25.20
C SER A 23 25.95 -3.40 -23.95
N SER A 24 27.14 -3.39 -23.35
CA SER A 24 27.42 -2.59 -22.15
C SER A 24 27.13 -1.10 -22.36
N ALA A 25 27.40 -0.55 -23.54
CA ALA A 25 27.07 0.83 -23.90
C ALA A 25 25.56 1.13 -23.83
N LYS A 26 24.71 0.23 -24.34
CA LYS A 26 23.25 0.41 -24.27
C LYS A 26 22.72 0.33 -22.83
N ARG A 27 23.36 -0.48 -21.97
CA ARG A 27 23.01 -0.56 -20.53
C ARG A 27 23.34 0.75 -19.81
N VAL A 28 24.54 1.30 -20.03
CA VAL A 28 24.95 2.60 -19.45
C VAL A 28 24.04 3.73 -19.90
N MET A 29 23.70 3.79 -21.19
CA MET A 29 22.80 4.80 -21.74
C MET A 29 21.40 4.74 -21.10
N LYS A 30 20.82 3.53 -20.94
CA LYS A 30 19.53 3.35 -20.27
C LYS A 30 19.56 3.79 -18.80
N ALA A 31 20.64 3.48 -18.07
CA ALA A 31 20.79 3.91 -16.68
C ALA A 31 20.87 5.44 -16.57
N SER A 32 21.59 6.10 -17.48
CA SER A 32 21.67 7.57 -17.53
C SER A 32 20.30 8.21 -17.82
N GLN A 33 19.56 7.70 -18.80
CA GLN A 33 18.19 8.14 -19.10
C GLN A 33 17.25 7.97 -17.89
N THR A 34 17.37 6.83 -17.19
CA THR A 34 16.61 6.55 -15.96
C THR A 34 16.93 7.57 -14.87
N GLY A 35 18.22 7.90 -14.66
CA GLY A 35 18.63 8.95 -13.73
C GLY A 35 18.05 10.33 -14.08
N ASN A 36 17.99 10.69 -15.35
CA ASN A 36 17.39 11.95 -15.81
C ASN A 36 15.86 11.99 -15.59
N LEU A 37 15.16 10.86 -15.78
CA LEU A 37 13.74 10.73 -15.46
C LEU A 37 13.47 10.90 -13.97
N ILE A 38 14.28 10.27 -13.10
CA ILE A 38 14.17 10.43 -11.63
C ILE A 38 14.38 11.90 -11.23
N LYS A 39 15.42 12.57 -11.77
CA LYS A 39 15.63 14.01 -11.53
C LYS A 39 14.45 14.86 -12.00
N ARG A 40 13.79 14.49 -13.10
CA ARG A 40 12.58 15.18 -13.56
C ARG A 40 11.42 14.97 -12.57
N LEU A 41 11.21 13.74 -12.11
CA LEU A 41 10.17 13.40 -11.13
C LEU A 41 10.35 14.17 -9.81
N HIS A 42 11.58 14.26 -9.27
CA HIS A 42 11.85 15.06 -8.08
C HIS A 42 11.51 16.55 -8.28
N ARG A 43 11.90 17.13 -9.43
CA ARG A 43 11.54 18.53 -9.76
C ARG A 43 10.03 18.75 -9.85
N MET A 44 9.26 17.73 -10.25
CA MET A 44 7.79 17.82 -10.27
C MET A 44 7.20 17.82 -8.85
N VAL A 45 7.77 17.03 -7.93
CA VAL A 45 7.40 17.06 -6.51
C VAL A 45 7.69 18.44 -5.91
N GLU A 46 8.88 19.00 -6.16
CA GLU A 46 9.28 20.33 -5.68
C GLU A 46 8.34 21.44 -6.18
N ARG A 47 7.85 21.32 -7.42
CA ARG A 47 6.89 22.25 -8.04
C ARG A 47 5.44 22.00 -7.62
N LYS A 48 5.20 21.04 -6.73
CA LYS A 48 3.85 20.64 -6.28
C LYS A 48 2.93 20.22 -7.43
N SER A 49 3.49 19.64 -8.51
CA SER A 49 2.71 19.14 -9.66
C SER A 49 1.60 18.19 -9.20
N ASN A 50 0.49 18.14 -9.92
CA ASN A 50 -0.63 17.26 -9.58
C ASN A 50 -0.26 15.79 -9.81
N PRO A 51 -0.86 14.82 -9.10
CA PRO A 51 -0.57 13.40 -9.30
C PRO A 51 -0.69 12.94 -10.77
N ASP A 52 -1.66 13.47 -11.52
CA ASP A 52 -1.87 13.11 -12.94
C ASP A 52 -0.68 13.48 -13.83
N ASP A 53 0.05 14.55 -13.50
CA ASP A 53 1.21 15.01 -14.27
C ASP A 53 2.35 13.95 -14.25
N PHE A 54 2.41 13.13 -13.20
CA PHE A 54 3.44 12.12 -13.02
C PHE A 54 3.24 10.89 -13.91
N PHE A 55 2.04 10.64 -14.45
CA PHE A 55 1.74 9.38 -15.14
C PHE A 55 2.62 9.12 -16.36
N GLY A 56 2.85 10.12 -17.22
CA GLY A 56 3.73 9.97 -18.38
C GLY A 56 5.18 9.65 -17.98
N PRO A 57 5.84 10.52 -17.17
CA PRO A 57 7.20 10.28 -16.69
C PRO A 57 7.36 8.97 -15.89
N LEU A 58 6.39 8.63 -15.04
CA LEU A 58 6.42 7.40 -14.25
C LEU A 58 6.21 6.16 -15.12
N GLY A 59 5.30 6.19 -16.08
CA GLY A 59 5.12 5.12 -17.06
C GLY A 59 6.41 4.84 -17.83
N ASN A 60 7.13 5.89 -18.25
CA ASN A 60 8.45 5.76 -18.88
C ASN A 60 9.51 5.16 -17.94
N LEU A 61 9.49 5.54 -16.66
CA LEU A 61 10.40 5.00 -15.65
C LEU A 61 10.19 3.49 -15.46
N LEU A 62 8.93 3.09 -15.29
CA LEU A 62 8.52 1.71 -14.99
C LEU A 62 8.49 0.78 -16.21
N ASN A 63 8.58 1.33 -17.44
CA ASN A 63 8.47 0.54 -18.66
C ASN A 63 9.53 -0.59 -18.75
N GLY A 64 9.11 -1.85 -18.76
CA GLY A 64 10.02 -3.01 -18.81
C GLY A 64 10.78 -3.28 -17.51
N ILE A 65 10.43 -2.61 -16.41
CA ILE A 65 10.81 -3.02 -15.06
C ILE A 65 9.92 -4.20 -14.71
N GLN A 66 10.55 -5.28 -14.25
CA GLN A 66 9.80 -6.44 -13.76
C GLN A 66 9.28 -6.11 -12.36
N HIS A 67 8.05 -6.50 -12.04
CA HIS A 67 7.55 -6.46 -10.67
C HIS A 67 7.04 -7.85 -10.31
N LYS A 68 7.49 -8.36 -9.16
CA LYS A 68 6.99 -9.62 -8.61
C LYS A 68 5.71 -9.34 -7.84
N GLY A 69 4.56 -9.77 -8.36
CA GLY A 69 3.34 -9.82 -7.56
C GLY A 69 3.43 -10.92 -6.50
N ALA A 70 2.69 -10.77 -5.40
CA ALA A 70 2.58 -11.74 -4.33
C ALA A 70 1.11 -12.03 -4.02
N PHE A 71 0.82 -13.27 -3.64
CA PHE A 71 -0.42 -13.63 -2.96
C PHE A 71 -0.12 -13.69 -1.47
N LEU A 72 -0.97 -13.09 -0.66
CA LEU A 72 -0.84 -13.07 0.79
C LEU A 72 -1.85 -14.07 1.35
N THR A 73 -1.41 -15.31 1.52
CA THR A 73 -2.26 -16.39 2.02
C THR A 73 -1.95 -16.70 3.48
N GLY A 74 -2.99 -17.04 4.26
CA GLY A 74 -2.84 -17.69 5.57
C GLY A 74 -2.65 -16.78 6.79
N GLY A 75 -2.81 -15.46 6.67
CA GLY A 75 -2.73 -14.55 7.83
C GLY A 75 -3.68 -13.35 7.72
N PRO A 76 -4.24 -12.86 8.84
CA PRO A 76 -5.08 -11.67 8.84
C PRO A 76 -4.26 -10.39 8.64
N PHE A 77 -4.95 -9.33 8.23
CA PHE A 77 -4.44 -7.96 8.36
C PHE A 77 -5.01 -7.29 9.60
N PHE A 78 -4.32 -6.26 10.07
CA PHE A 78 -4.70 -5.53 11.27
C PHE A 78 -4.88 -4.06 10.97
N ARG A 79 -5.93 -3.46 11.49
CA ARG A 79 -6.11 -2.01 11.41
C ARG A 79 -6.43 -1.44 12.77
N ALA A 80 -5.57 -0.56 13.26
CA ALA A 80 -5.81 0.16 14.48
C ALA A 80 -6.59 1.45 14.20
N ARG A 81 -7.35 1.89 15.20
CA ARG A 81 -7.96 3.22 15.28
C ARG A 81 -7.86 3.69 16.73
N GLN A 82 -7.58 4.97 16.93
CA GLN A 82 -7.77 5.58 18.25
C GLN A 82 -9.25 5.51 18.60
N MET A 83 -9.57 5.00 19.79
CA MET A 83 -10.95 4.89 20.25
C MET A 83 -11.48 6.29 20.58
N PRO A 84 -12.67 6.69 20.12
CA PRO A 84 -13.34 7.89 20.61
C PRO A 84 -13.79 7.68 22.06
N THR A 85 -14.51 8.65 22.62
CA THR A 85 -15.05 8.56 23.99
C THR A 85 -16.07 7.40 24.13
N SER A 86 -16.77 7.06 23.06
CA SER A 86 -17.68 5.91 22.99
C SER A 86 -17.03 4.73 22.26
N LEU A 87 -17.51 3.52 22.54
CA LEU A 87 -17.14 2.34 21.76
C LEU A 87 -17.65 2.48 20.32
N PHE A 88 -16.89 1.95 19.37
CA PHE A 88 -17.35 1.80 17.98
C PHE A 88 -18.58 0.90 17.93
N THR A 89 -19.53 1.21 17.06
CA THR A 89 -20.81 0.48 16.95
C THR A 89 -20.90 -0.33 15.67
N HIS A 90 -20.04 -0.05 14.68
CA HIS A 90 -20.06 -0.70 13.38
C HIS A 90 -18.66 -0.78 12.75
N VAL A 91 -18.38 -1.87 12.03
CA VAL A 91 -17.12 -2.04 11.26
C VAL A 91 -16.84 -0.94 10.23
N ASN A 92 -17.85 -0.19 9.78
CA ASN A 92 -17.68 0.93 8.85
C ASN A 92 -16.85 2.08 9.47
N GLU A 93 -16.82 2.18 10.79
CA GLU A 93 -16.00 3.15 11.53
C GLU A 93 -14.52 2.72 11.57
N LEU A 94 -14.26 1.42 11.39
CA LEU A 94 -12.92 0.83 11.49
C LEU A 94 -12.27 0.62 10.13
N LYS A 95 -13.04 0.50 9.04
CA LYS A 95 -12.51 0.34 7.67
C LYS A 95 -12.00 1.67 7.07
N TYR A 96 -11.93 1.75 5.74
CA TYR A 96 -11.58 2.97 5.01
C TYR A 96 -12.63 4.08 5.25
N PRO A 97 -12.23 5.38 5.26
CA PRO A 97 -13.17 6.48 5.49
C PRO A 97 -14.14 6.67 4.30
N PRO A 98 -15.31 7.28 4.52
CA PRO A 98 -16.17 7.80 3.44
C PRO A 98 -15.42 8.80 2.55
N LYS A 99 -15.85 8.93 1.29
CA LYS A 99 -15.20 9.81 0.30
C LYS A 99 -15.15 11.25 0.80
N GLU A 100 -16.25 11.73 1.36
CA GLU A 100 -16.48 13.12 1.77
C GLU A 100 -15.50 13.60 2.85
N ILE A 101 -14.96 12.67 3.65
CA ILE A 101 -14.02 12.96 4.74
C ILE A 101 -12.65 12.31 4.54
N THR A 102 -12.39 11.72 3.37
CA THR A 102 -11.12 11.06 3.08
C THR A 102 -10.02 12.10 2.94
N PRO A 103 -9.04 12.16 3.86
CA PRO A 103 -7.92 13.07 3.71
C PRO A 103 -6.98 12.55 2.62
N LYS A 104 -6.16 13.45 2.09
CA LYS A 104 -5.03 13.07 1.25
C LYS A 104 -4.02 12.27 2.08
N GLY A 105 -3.64 11.10 1.57
CA GLY A 105 -2.65 10.23 2.21
C GLY A 105 -1.53 9.87 1.25
N ARG A 106 -0.66 8.94 1.68
CA ARG A 106 0.52 8.52 0.91
C ARG A 106 0.14 7.90 -0.43
N LEU A 107 -0.94 7.14 -0.48
CA LEU A 107 -1.34 6.34 -1.65
C LEU A 107 -2.68 6.79 -2.22
N ASN A 108 -3.29 7.84 -1.66
CA ASN A 108 -4.63 8.24 -2.00
C ASN A 108 -4.78 9.76 -2.07
N ARG A 109 -5.64 10.21 -2.99
CA ARG A 109 -6.06 11.62 -3.07
C ARG A 109 -7.08 11.92 -1.97
N GLU A 110 -7.23 13.20 -1.67
CA GLU A 110 -8.42 13.68 -0.97
C GLU A 110 -9.67 13.24 -1.74
N GLY A 111 -10.71 12.81 -1.02
CA GLY A 111 -11.93 12.31 -1.66
C GLY A 111 -11.86 10.88 -2.22
N SER A 112 -10.68 10.24 -2.21
CA SER A 112 -10.45 8.93 -2.83
C SER A 112 -10.01 7.90 -1.79
N PRO A 113 -10.94 7.19 -1.11
CA PRO A 113 -10.57 6.30 -0.02
C PRO A 113 -9.75 5.10 -0.48
N ILE A 114 -8.89 4.65 0.44
CA ILE A 114 -8.12 3.41 0.38
C ILE A 114 -8.18 2.78 1.77
N LEU A 115 -8.27 1.45 1.82
CA LEU A 115 -8.04 0.71 3.05
C LEU A 115 -6.53 0.65 3.30
N TYR A 116 -6.11 1.11 4.48
CA TYR A 116 -4.78 0.91 5.02
C TYR A 116 -4.85 -0.10 6.16
N ALA A 117 -4.02 -1.14 6.11
CA ALA A 117 -3.88 -2.11 7.19
C ALA A 117 -2.42 -2.58 7.29
N ALA A 118 -2.10 -3.30 8.37
CA ALA A 118 -0.76 -3.78 8.68
C ALA A 118 -0.72 -5.31 8.77
N PHE A 119 0.47 -5.88 8.64
CA PHE A 119 0.71 -7.32 8.77
C PHE A 119 0.68 -7.80 10.22
N SER A 120 0.87 -6.89 11.18
CA SER A 120 0.87 -7.21 12.61
C SER A 120 0.08 -6.19 13.43
N PRO A 121 -0.44 -6.58 14.62
CA PRO A 121 -1.06 -5.63 15.55
C PRO A 121 -0.09 -4.51 15.96
N ALA A 122 1.19 -4.83 16.18
CA ALA A 122 2.21 -3.87 16.56
C ALA A 122 2.41 -2.78 15.48
N ALA A 123 2.53 -3.18 14.21
CA ALA A 123 2.63 -2.21 13.13
C ALA A 123 1.35 -1.37 12.98
N ALA A 124 0.17 -1.96 13.19
CA ALA A 124 -1.08 -1.20 13.18
C ALA A 124 -1.09 -0.10 14.26
N LEU A 125 -0.61 -0.39 15.47
CA LEU A 125 -0.49 0.59 16.57
C LEU A 125 0.49 1.71 16.24
N VAL A 126 1.62 1.36 15.66
CA VAL A 126 2.65 2.32 15.24
C VAL A 126 2.10 3.26 14.16
N GLU A 127 1.33 2.75 13.20
CA GLU A 127 0.72 3.57 12.14
C GLU A 127 -0.29 4.60 12.67
N VAL A 128 -1.03 4.29 13.73
CA VAL A 128 -1.93 5.26 14.38
C VAL A 128 -1.25 6.15 15.40
N SER A 129 0.08 6.01 15.57
CA SER A 129 0.87 6.75 16.56
C SER A 129 0.23 6.71 17.94
N ALA A 130 -0.17 5.51 18.39
CA ALA A 130 -0.80 5.31 19.69
C ALA A 130 0.08 5.88 20.81
N LYS A 131 -0.53 6.57 21.77
CA LYS A 131 0.16 7.15 22.92
C LYS A 131 -0.14 6.36 24.19
N VAL A 132 0.74 6.49 25.17
CA VAL A 132 0.50 6.01 26.55
C VAL A 132 -0.82 6.58 27.05
N ASP A 133 -1.56 5.76 27.79
CA ASP A 133 -2.87 6.05 28.38
C ASP A 133 -4.01 6.30 27.37
N GLN A 134 -3.82 5.90 26.10
CA GLN A 134 -4.89 5.90 25.10
C GLN A 134 -5.55 4.53 24.98
N ILE A 135 -6.84 4.54 24.63
CA ILE A 135 -7.55 3.35 24.19
C ILE A 135 -7.51 3.29 22.66
N VAL A 136 -7.16 2.13 22.14
CA VAL A 136 -7.10 1.84 20.71
C VAL A 136 -7.94 0.62 20.40
N ALA A 137 -8.69 0.66 19.30
CA ALA A 137 -9.35 -0.51 18.74
C ALA A 137 -8.47 -1.10 17.64
N ILE A 138 -8.23 -2.41 17.66
CA ILE A 138 -7.59 -3.14 16.56
C ILE A 138 -8.63 -4.06 15.93
N ALA A 139 -8.91 -3.84 14.66
CA ALA A 139 -9.74 -4.72 13.84
C ALA A 139 -8.87 -5.81 13.20
N VAL A 140 -9.34 -7.06 13.29
CA VAL A 140 -8.77 -8.21 12.57
C VAL A 140 -9.52 -8.36 11.26
N ILE A 141 -8.78 -8.31 10.16
CA ILE A 141 -9.28 -8.39 8.79
C ILE A 141 -8.89 -9.74 8.23
N GLU A 142 -9.86 -10.53 7.84
CA GLU A 142 -9.65 -11.80 7.17
C GLU A 142 -10.15 -11.76 5.74
N GLU A 143 -9.51 -12.56 4.91
CA GLU A 143 -9.97 -12.84 3.57
C GLU A 143 -11.25 -13.69 3.61
N LEU A 144 -12.15 -13.48 2.65
CA LEU A 144 -13.37 -14.28 2.52
C LEU A 144 -13.03 -15.72 2.10
N PRO A 145 -13.79 -16.73 2.60
CA PRO A 145 -13.58 -18.11 2.20
C PRO A 145 -13.61 -18.29 0.68
N GLY A 146 -12.55 -18.90 0.12
CA GLY A 146 -12.41 -19.13 -1.32
C GLY A 146 -11.78 -17.98 -2.12
N HIS A 147 -11.27 -16.93 -1.47
CA HIS A 147 -10.72 -15.74 -2.14
C HIS A 147 -9.18 -15.66 -2.18
N ALA A 148 -8.45 -16.68 -1.69
CA ALA A 148 -6.99 -16.75 -1.49
C ALA A 148 -6.09 -16.35 -2.67
N ASP A 149 -6.60 -16.47 -3.90
CA ASP A 149 -5.85 -16.17 -5.12
C ASP A 149 -6.56 -15.13 -6.00
N LEU A 150 -7.51 -14.38 -5.43
CA LEU A 150 -8.27 -13.37 -6.17
C LEU A 150 -7.69 -11.97 -6.03
N VAL A 151 -6.81 -11.74 -5.06
CA VAL A 151 -6.15 -10.46 -4.82
C VAL A 151 -4.64 -10.61 -4.98
N GLN A 152 -4.06 -9.88 -5.93
CA GLN A 152 -2.62 -9.86 -6.16
C GLN A 152 -2.01 -8.57 -5.63
N PHE A 153 -1.06 -8.72 -4.71
CA PHE A 153 -0.38 -7.62 -4.08
C PHE A 153 0.93 -7.26 -4.77
N PHE A 154 1.15 -5.97 -4.99
CA PHE A 154 2.40 -5.45 -5.54
C PHE A 154 3.28 -4.88 -4.44
N PRO A 155 4.46 -5.46 -4.22
CA PRO A 155 5.44 -4.90 -3.31
C PRO A 155 6.07 -3.64 -3.92
N ILE A 156 5.99 -2.53 -3.19
CA ILE A 156 6.59 -1.25 -3.58
C ILE A 156 7.42 -0.72 -2.43
N GLY A 157 8.68 -0.37 -2.74
CA GLY A 157 9.61 0.17 -1.75
C GLY A 157 10.13 -0.86 -0.75
N MET A 158 10.06 -2.15 -1.06
CA MET A 158 10.57 -3.20 -0.17
C MET A 158 12.10 -3.21 -0.13
N PRO A 159 12.72 -3.46 1.05
CA PRO A 159 14.15 -3.71 1.12
C PRO A 159 14.51 -5.00 0.38
N LEU A 160 15.74 -5.11 -0.15
CA LEU A 160 16.18 -6.29 -0.91
C LEU A 160 16.22 -7.59 -0.09
N THR A 161 16.25 -7.46 1.24
CA THR A 161 16.18 -8.58 2.18
C THR A 161 14.76 -9.10 2.40
N SER A 162 13.73 -8.38 1.94
CA SER A 162 12.32 -8.79 2.09
C SER A 162 12.00 -10.01 1.22
N PRO A 163 11.16 -10.95 1.67
CA PRO A 163 10.65 -12.03 0.81
C PRO A 163 9.81 -11.51 -0.37
N TYR A 164 9.26 -10.30 -0.23
CA TYR A 164 8.49 -9.60 -1.25
C TYR A 164 9.35 -8.70 -2.15
N ALA A 165 10.67 -8.67 -1.97
CA ALA A 165 11.54 -7.90 -2.83
C ALA A 165 11.43 -8.36 -4.29
N THR A 166 11.36 -7.39 -5.21
CA THR A 166 11.50 -7.67 -6.63
C THR A 166 13.00 -7.80 -6.96
N PRO A 167 13.44 -8.87 -7.67
CA PRO A 167 14.84 -9.05 -8.03
C PRO A 167 15.38 -7.90 -8.89
N ILE A 168 16.56 -7.40 -8.54
CA ILE A 168 17.30 -6.41 -9.34
C ILE A 168 18.11 -7.14 -10.42
N ARG A 169 17.84 -6.87 -11.71
CA ARG A 169 18.58 -7.49 -12.82
C ARG A 169 19.77 -6.67 -13.29
N ASP A 170 19.66 -5.34 -13.23
CA ASP A 170 20.68 -4.43 -13.71
C ASP A 170 20.70 -3.09 -12.94
N SER A 171 21.60 -2.19 -13.35
CA SER A 171 21.73 -0.86 -12.74
C SER A 171 20.50 0.04 -12.93
N ARG A 172 19.73 -0.17 -14.00
CA ARG A 172 18.48 0.56 -14.22
C ARG A 172 17.43 0.10 -13.21
N ASP A 173 17.23 -1.20 -13.07
CA ASP A 173 16.32 -1.75 -12.06
C ASP A 173 16.69 -1.23 -10.67
N LYS A 174 17.99 -1.25 -10.32
CA LYS A 174 18.48 -0.70 -9.04
C LYS A 174 18.07 0.76 -8.83
N LEU A 175 18.24 1.62 -9.84
CA LEU A 175 17.85 3.04 -9.77
C LEU A 175 16.34 3.20 -9.59
N VAL A 176 15.52 2.44 -10.32
CA VAL A 176 14.06 2.49 -10.18
C VAL A 176 13.62 2.03 -8.80
N HIS A 177 14.15 0.91 -8.32
CA HIS A 177 13.84 0.41 -6.97
C HIS A 177 14.29 1.38 -5.88
N SER A 178 15.47 2.00 -6.01
CA SER A 178 15.92 3.04 -5.08
C SER A 178 15.00 4.24 -5.07
N TYR A 179 14.52 4.70 -6.23
CA TYR A 179 13.54 5.77 -6.32
C TYR A 179 12.21 5.39 -5.65
N LEU A 180 11.64 4.24 -6.00
CA LEU A 180 10.38 3.77 -5.40
C LEU A 180 10.50 3.62 -3.89
N ASN A 181 11.62 3.07 -3.39
CA ASN A 181 11.88 2.94 -1.96
C ASN A 181 11.97 4.32 -1.29
N GLY A 182 12.74 5.25 -1.84
CA GLY A 182 12.84 6.62 -1.31
C GLY A 182 11.48 7.32 -1.25
N GLU A 183 10.66 7.17 -2.30
CA GLU A 183 9.33 7.77 -2.33
C GLU A 183 8.37 7.15 -1.31
N MET A 184 8.37 5.81 -1.18
CA MET A 184 7.48 5.12 -0.24
C MET A 184 7.89 5.32 1.22
N THR A 185 9.20 5.45 1.50
CA THR A 185 9.74 5.54 2.86
C THR A 185 9.97 6.97 3.37
N LYS A 186 9.83 8.00 2.53
CA LYS A 186 10.04 9.38 2.97
C LYS A 186 9.04 9.79 4.05
N ARG A 187 9.54 10.47 5.08
CA ARG A 187 8.72 11.18 6.07
C ARG A 187 8.22 12.48 5.45
N VAL A 188 6.93 12.76 5.62
CA VAL A 188 6.30 13.98 5.12
C VAL A 188 5.59 14.63 6.30
N ASP A 189 6.01 15.85 6.62
CA ASP A 189 5.43 16.61 7.72
C ASP A 189 4.03 17.11 7.38
N LYS A 190 3.23 17.36 8.41
CA LYS A 190 1.91 17.99 8.27
C LYS A 190 2.02 19.33 7.54
N GLY A 191 1.12 19.60 6.60
CA GLY A 191 1.15 20.76 5.70
C GLY A 191 2.03 20.58 4.46
N ARG A 192 2.77 19.46 4.34
CA ARG A 192 3.60 19.13 3.17
C ARG A 192 3.05 17.96 2.36
N GLU A 193 1.76 17.67 2.46
CA GLU A 193 1.08 16.52 1.84
C GLU A 193 1.14 16.55 0.29
N HIS A 194 1.49 17.68 -0.34
CA HIS A 194 1.82 17.73 -1.77
C HIS A 194 2.99 16.80 -2.14
N GLN A 195 3.87 16.48 -1.20
CA GLN A 195 4.94 15.52 -1.43
C GLN A 195 4.43 14.09 -1.67
N TYR A 196 3.17 13.78 -1.31
CA TYR A 196 2.55 12.50 -1.65
C TYR A 196 2.09 12.41 -3.12
N ASN A 197 2.18 13.47 -3.92
CA ASN A 197 1.67 13.44 -5.29
C ASN A 197 2.33 12.36 -6.16
N SER A 198 3.63 12.12 -5.97
CA SER A 198 4.37 11.04 -6.64
C SER A 198 3.94 9.65 -6.16
N THR A 199 3.75 9.44 -4.86
CA THR A 199 3.32 8.14 -4.29
C THR A 199 1.86 7.83 -4.61
N ILE A 200 1.01 8.84 -4.70
CA ILE A 200 -0.37 8.71 -5.22
C ILE A 200 -0.32 8.26 -6.69
N ALA A 201 0.51 8.89 -7.52
CA ALA A 201 0.64 8.50 -8.92
C ALA A 201 1.19 7.08 -9.08
N ILE A 202 2.13 6.67 -8.21
CA ILE A 202 2.60 5.29 -8.13
C ILE A 202 1.44 4.36 -7.79
N ALA A 203 0.70 4.63 -6.71
CA ALA A 203 -0.43 3.80 -6.30
C ALA A 203 -1.51 3.69 -7.40
N ASP A 204 -1.87 4.80 -8.05
CA ASP A 204 -2.84 4.82 -9.15
C ASP A 204 -2.38 3.98 -10.35
N ASN A 205 -1.06 3.90 -10.63
CA ASN A 205 -0.53 3.02 -11.68
C ASN A 205 -0.66 1.53 -11.34
N PHE A 206 -0.56 1.15 -10.07
CA PHE A 206 -0.68 -0.26 -9.68
C PHE A 206 -2.13 -0.68 -9.39
N LEU A 207 -2.94 0.22 -8.82
CA LEU A 207 -4.31 -0.07 -8.37
C LEU A 207 -5.39 0.25 -9.42
N GLY A 208 -5.22 1.30 -10.24
CA GLY A 208 -6.29 1.82 -11.10
C GLY A 208 -6.26 1.30 -12.54
N LYS A 209 -5.07 0.99 -13.05
CA LYS A 209 -4.88 0.35 -14.36
C LYS A 209 -4.03 -0.87 -14.07
N PRO A 210 -4.58 -2.06 -13.78
CA PRO A 210 -3.74 -3.21 -13.49
C PRO A 210 -2.78 -3.38 -14.67
N VAL A 211 -1.53 -2.97 -14.45
CA VAL A 211 -0.45 -3.03 -15.44
C VAL A 211 -0.09 -4.50 -15.69
N LEU A 212 -0.57 -5.38 -14.80
CA LEU A 212 -0.74 -6.78 -15.08
C LEU A 212 -1.97 -6.97 -15.95
N ARG A 213 -1.74 -7.37 -17.20
CA ARG A 213 -2.74 -8.20 -17.87
C ARG A 213 -2.63 -9.56 -17.19
N PRO A 214 -3.59 -9.97 -16.35
CA PRO A 214 -3.61 -11.35 -15.93
C PRO A 214 -3.63 -12.25 -17.18
N ARG A 215 -3.24 -13.52 -17.04
CA ARG A 215 -3.49 -14.51 -18.10
C ARG A 215 -4.95 -14.37 -18.54
N GLU A 216 -5.19 -14.41 -19.84
CA GLU A 216 -6.55 -14.26 -20.38
C GLU A 216 -7.53 -15.12 -19.57
N GLY A 217 -8.58 -14.50 -19.02
CA GLY A 217 -9.62 -15.16 -18.23
C GLY A 217 -9.48 -15.09 -16.70
N ILE A 218 -8.36 -14.64 -16.13
CA ILE A 218 -8.23 -14.48 -14.68
C ILE A 218 -8.41 -13.01 -14.32
N HIS A 219 -9.44 -12.60 -13.57
CA HIS A 219 -9.58 -11.22 -13.11
C HIS A 219 -9.06 -11.09 -11.68
N LEU A 220 -7.78 -10.68 -11.53
CA LEU A 220 -7.18 -10.43 -10.22
C LEU A 220 -7.41 -8.98 -9.78
N ALA A 221 -7.88 -8.80 -8.56
CA ALA A 221 -7.96 -7.49 -7.93
C ALA A 221 -6.56 -7.04 -7.44
N PRO A 222 -6.19 -5.76 -7.62
CA PRO A 222 -4.87 -5.28 -7.21
C PRO A 222 -4.85 -4.81 -5.75
N GLY A 223 -3.78 -5.16 -5.03
CA GLY A 223 -3.40 -4.60 -3.73
C GLY A 223 -1.94 -4.13 -3.73
N LEU A 224 -1.52 -3.40 -2.71
CA LEU A 224 -0.12 -2.98 -2.52
C LEU A 224 0.42 -3.52 -1.21
N ILE A 225 1.71 -3.89 -1.19
CA ILE A 225 2.50 -4.12 0.03
C ILE A 225 3.59 -3.06 0.06
N TYR A 226 3.81 -2.44 1.21
CA TYR A 226 4.84 -1.42 1.37
C TYR A 226 5.33 -1.35 2.83
N PRO A 227 6.57 -0.88 3.07
CA PRO A 227 7.09 -0.76 4.43
C PRO A 227 6.39 0.34 5.23
N SER A 228 6.22 0.12 6.53
CA SER A 228 5.80 1.16 7.47
C SER A 228 6.89 2.21 7.65
N VAL A 229 6.61 3.45 7.29
CA VAL A 229 7.52 4.58 7.55
C VAL A 229 7.62 4.87 9.05
N GLN A 230 6.55 4.58 9.80
CA GLN A 230 6.49 4.85 11.22
C GLN A 230 7.27 3.84 12.05
N ALA A 231 7.28 2.56 11.65
CA ALA A 231 8.08 1.52 12.32
C ALA A 231 9.59 1.78 12.26
N GLY A 232 10.06 2.52 11.24
CA GLY A 232 11.47 2.81 11.07
C GLY A 232 12.30 1.59 10.65
N LEU A 233 13.62 1.77 10.59
CA LEU A 233 14.55 0.71 10.20
C LEU A 233 15.06 -0.06 11.44
N PRO A 234 15.36 -1.37 11.32
CA PRO A 234 15.21 -2.19 10.13
C PRO A 234 13.75 -2.58 9.86
N PHE A 235 13.38 -2.67 8.57
CA PHE A 235 12.07 -3.23 8.21
C PHE A 235 12.13 -4.75 8.25
N ASP A 236 11.28 -5.35 9.06
CA ASP A 236 10.96 -6.78 9.03
C ASP A 236 9.55 -7.01 8.46
N GLU A 237 9.15 -8.27 8.32
CA GLU A 237 7.82 -8.63 7.79
C GLU A 237 6.67 -8.13 8.67
N ASN A 238 6.90 -7.95 9.97
CA ASN A 238 5.91 -7.43 10.90
C ASN A 238 5.66 -5.94 10.72
N SER A 239 6.60 -5.21 10.11
CA SER A 239 6.54 -3.78 9.83
C SER A 239 5.91 -3.43 8.47
N TYR A 240 5.33 -4.39 7.76
CA TYR A 240 4.72 -4.14 6.46
C TYR A 240 3.25 -3.74 6.57
N ASN A 241 2.84 -2.91 5.61
CA ASN A 241 1.48 -2.47 5.42
C ASN A 241 0.91 -2.98 4.10
N VAL A 242 -0.40 -3.13 4.06
CA VAL A 242 -1.18 -3.31 2.84
C VAL A 242 -2.01 -2.08 2.53
N ALA A 243 -2.24 -1.85 1.24
CA ALA A 243 -3.25 -0.91 0.77
C ALA A 243 -4.07 -1.49 -0.37
N MET A 244 -5.38 -1.26 -0.35
CA MET A 244 -6.30 -1.69 -1.40
C MET A 244 -7.47 -0.72 -1.55
N LYS A 245 -8.09 -0.72 -2.73
CA LYS A 245 -9.28 0.09 -2.99
C LYS A 245 -10.49 -0.44 -2.19
N PRO A 246 -11.44 0.42 -1.79
CA PRO A 246 -12.68 0.04 -1.14
C PRO A 246 -13.39 -1.16 -1.77
N GLU A 247 -13.57 -1.11 -3.09
CA GLU A 247 -14.23 -2.16 -3.87
C GLU A 247 -13.49 -3.50 -3.86
N VAL A 248 -12.16 -3.49 -3.68
CA VAL A 248 -11.36 -4.72 -3.51
C VAL A 248 -11.54 -5.26 -2.09
N PHE A 249 -11.49 -4.39 -1.09
CA PHE A 249 -11.74 -4.80 0.30
C PHE A 249 -13.12 -5.40 0.47
N ASP A 250 -14.18 -4.70 0.06
CA ASP A 250 -15.55 -5.16 0.29
C ASP A 250 -15.87 -6.45 -0.49
N ALA A 251 -15.18 -6.72 -1.61
CA ALA A 251 -15.36 -7.93 -2.41
C ALA A 251 -14.57 -9.15 -1.90
N HIS A 252 -13.47 -8.95 -1.16
CA HIS A 252 -12.53 -10.03 -0.84
C HIS A 252 -12.17 -10.18 0.63
N TYR A 253 -12.51 -9.21 1.48
CA TYR A 253 -12.13 -9.19 2.88
C TYR A 253 -13.29 -8.77 3.77
N ARG A 254 -13.19 -9.09 5.06
CA ARG A 254 -14.11 -8.64 6.10
C ARG A 254 -13.38 -8.44 7.42
N ILE A 255 -13.92 -7.57 8.27
CA ILE A 255 -13.51 -7.52 9.67
C ILE A 255 -14.26 -8.63 10.40
N VAL A 256 -13.54 -9.48 11.13
CA VAL A 256 -14.12 -10.62 11.86
C VAL A 256 -14.13 -10.41 13.37
N GLU A 257 -13.28 -9.52 13.86
CA GLU A 257 -13.10 -9.26 15.28
C GLU A 257 -12.58 -7.83 15.49
N VAL A 258 -12.98 -7.23 16.61
CA VAL A 258 -12.42 -5.97 17.08
C VAL A 258 -12.05 -6.12 18.55
N GLN A 259 -10.83 -5.75 18.91
CA GLN A 259 -10.39 -5.74 20.30
C GLN A 259 -9.93 -4.34 20.71
N ALA A 260 -10.43 -3.87 21.85
CA ALA A 260 -10.01 -2.62 22.48
C ALA A 260 -8.85 -2.90 23.45
N TYR A 261 -7.82 -2.07 23.40
CA TYR A 261 -6.66 -2.16 24.25
C TYR A 261 -6.34 -0.83 24.93
N HIS A 262 -5.82 -0.90 26.15
CA HIS A 262 -5.19 0.21 26.85
C HIS A 262 -3.70 0.22 26.52
N CYS A 263 -3.19 1.33 26.00
CA CYS A 263 -1.77 1.47 25.71
C CYS A 263 -1.01 1.85 26.98
N LEU A 264 -0.29 0.91 27.58
CA LEU A 264 0.61 1.17 28.71
C LEU A 264 1.97 1.68 28.22
N SER A 265 2.41 1.18 27.07
CA SER A 265 3.56 1.69 26.32
C SER A 265 3.41 1.37 24.83
N LEU A 266 4.37 1.78 23.99
CA LEU A 266 4.38 1.40 22.56
C LEU A 266 4.54 -0.12 22.35
N ASN A 267 5.09 -0.83 23.34
CA ASN A 267 5.35 -2.26 23.28
C ASN A 267 4.44 -3.08 24.21
N GLU A 268 3.60 -2.41 25.00
CA GLU A 268 2.77 -3.04 26.02
C GLU A 268 1.35 -2.51 25.93
N ILE A 269 0.44 -3.38 25.51
CA ILE A 269 -0.99 -3.11 25.42
C ILE A 269 -1.75 -4.11 26.29
N HIS A 270 -2.77 -3.64 26.98
CA HIS A 270 -3.61 -4.49 27.82
C HIS A 270 -5.03 -4.59 27.23
N PRO A 271 -5.55 -5.79 26.92
CA PRO A 271 -6.88 -5.93 26.34
C PRO A 271 -7.96 -5.51 27.33
N ILE A 272 -8.77 -4.51 26.95
CA ILE A 272 -9.85 -3.97 27.79
C ILE A 272 -11.19 -4.56 27.43
N ASN A 273 -11.51 -4.75 26.15
CA ASN A 273 -12.79 -5.31 25.73
C ASN A 273 -12.67 -5.94 24.33
N ARG A 274 -13.62 -6.78 23.95
CA ARG A 274 -13.71 -7.42 22.66
C ARG A 274 -15.11 -7.25 22.10
N ALA A 275 -15.22 -7.10 20.79
CA ALA A 275 -16.48 -7.13 20.08
C ALA A 275 -16.49 -8.24 19.03
N THR A 276 -17.63 -8.95 18.96
CA THR A 276 -17.97 -9.79 17.82
C THR A 276 -18.61 -8.93 16.72
N VAL A 277 -18.45 -9.38 15.47
CA VAL A 277 -19.03 -8.72 14.30
C VAL A 277 -20.28 -9.47 13.87
N ASN A 278 -21.43 -8.79 13.93
CA ASN A 278 -22.70 -9.35 13.45
C ASN A 278 -22.76 -9.39 11.91
N PRO A 279 -23.68 -10.16 11.31
CA PRO A 279 -23.82 -10.24 9.85
C PRO A 279 -24.08 -8.90 9.15
N ASP A 280 -24.71 -7.94 9.84
CA ASP A 280 -24.96 -6.58 9.34
C ASP A 280 -23.74 -5.64 9.52
N GLY A 281 -22.68 -6.12 10.16
CA GLY A 281 -21.48 -5.36 10.47
C GLY A 281 -21.54 -4.54 11.76
N SER A 282 -22.64 -4.63 12.52
CA SER A 282 -22.71 -4.07 13.87
C SER A 282 -21.75 -4.79 14.83
N LEU A 283 -21.25 -4.05 15.82
CA LEU A 283 -20.31 -4.54 16.82
C LEU A 283 -21.03 -4.80 18.14
N GLN A 284 -20.96 -6.04 18.63
CA GLN A 284 -21.46 -6.42 19.94
C GLN A 284 -20.30 -6.57 20.91
N TRP A 285 -20.09 -5.57 21.76
CA TRP A 285 -19.07 -5.60 22.80
C TRP A 285 -19.47 -6.52 23.95
N GLU A 286 -18.50 -7.20 24.55
CA GLU A 286 -18.72 -8.01 25.74
C GLU A 286 -19.06 -7.10 26.94
N ASP A 287 -20.12 -7.47 27.67
CA ASP A 287 -20.47 -6.85 28.94
C ASP A 287 -19.46 -7.31 29.99
N LYS A 288 -18.45 -6.47 30.28
CA LYS A 288 -17.55 -6.72 31.41
C LYS A 288 -18.25 -6.31 32.70
N THR A 289 -18.80 -7.30 33.39
CA THR A 289 -19.22 -7.21 34.80
C THR A 289 -18.05 -6.92 35.72
#